data_AF-A0A165QSN1-F1
#
_entry.id   AF-A0A165QSN1-F1
#
_cell.length_a   1.000
_cell.length_b   1.000
_cell.length_c   1.000
_cell.angle_alpha   90.00
_cell.angle_beta   90.00
_cell.angle_gamma   90.00
#
_symmetry.space_group_name_H-M   'P 1'
#
loop_
_entity.id
_entity.type
_entity.pdbx_description
1 polymer ?
#
loop_
_entity_poly.entity_id
_entity_poly.type
_entity_poly.pdbx_seq_one_letter_code
_entity_poly.pdbx_strand_id
1 'polypeptide(L)'
;MSSNQPSDTLPSSIPKLDSSGVNWAIFSEHFEVAVRAKHLWGHFSGTTLKPQPASTTPTDDEQEKLSKWEDNEATAQYLLSQKLLDSAFLKI
;
A
#
# COMPACT_ATOMS: atom_id res chain seq x y z
N MET A 1 10.48 -23.31 11.25
CA MET A 1 9.16 -22.93 10.68
C MET A 1 9.36 -21.59 9.98
N SER A 2 9.55 -21.60 8.67
CA SER A 2 9.74 -20.35 7.91
C SER A 2 8.37 -19.72 7.71
N SER A 3 8.10 -18.62 8.43
CA SER A 3 6.93 -17.79 8.16
C SER A 3 7.09 -17.22 6.76
N ASN A 4 6.24 -17.67 5.83
CA ASN A 4 6.20 -17.21 4.43
C ASN A 4 5.47 -15.85 4.34
N GLN A 5 5.67 -14.97 5.34
CA GLN A 5 5.07 -13.65 5.35
C GLN A 5 5.79 -12.79 4.32
N PRO A 6 5.08 -12.21 3.32
CA PRO A 6 5.69 -11.26 2.41
C PRO A 6 6.27 -10.14 3.27
N SER A 7 7.59 -9.93 3.19
CA SER A 7 8.28 -8.95 4.03
C SER A 7 7.58 -7.59 3.94
N ASP A 8 7.16 -7.00 5.05
CA ASP A 8 6.43 -5.72 5.11
C ASP A 8 7.28 -4.49 4.78
N THR A 9 8.37 -4.70 4.04
CA THR A 9 9.33 -3.66 3.66
C THR A 9 9.54 -3.66 2.16
N LEU A 10 9.80 -2.48 1.64
CA LEU A 10 10.24 -2.30 0.26
C LEU A 10 11.76 -2.48 0.16
N PRO A 11 12.26 -3.06 -0.95
CA PRO A 11 13.69 -3.12 -1.23
C PRO A 11 14.38 -1.76 -1.06
N SER A 12 15.62 -1.77 -0.57
CA SER A 12 16.45 -0.56 -0.45
C SER A 12 16.78 0.06 -1.82
N SER A 13 16.67 -0.70 -2.90
CA SER A 13 16.85 -0.24 -4.29
C SER A 13 15.77 0.74 -4.77
N ILE A 14 14.61 0.79 -4.10
CA ILE A 14 13.58 1.78 -4.43
C ILE A 14 13.99 3.11 -3.79
N PRO A 15 14.20 4.17 -4.59
CA PRO A 15 14.59 5.47 -4.07
C PRO A 15 13.49 6.05 -3.17
N LYS A 16 13.86 6.92 -2.24
CA LYS A 16 12.89 7.77 -1.54
C LYS A 16 12.45 8.90 -2.47
N LEU A 17 11.22 9.39 -2.30
CA LEU A 17 10.75 10.57 -3.01
C LEU A 17 11.50 11.81 -2.52
N ASP A 18 12.14 12.52 -3.43
CA ASP A 18 12.85 13.76 -3.14
C ASP A 18 11.86 14.87 -2.75
N SER A 19 12.25 15.77 -1.86
CA SER A 19 11.36 16.84 -1.36
C SER A 19 11.02 17.86 -2.45
N SER A 20 11.87 18.01 -3.47
CA SER A 20 11.58 18.82 -4.66
C SER A 20 10.69 18.10 -5.69
N GLY A 21 10.48 16.79 -5.52
CA GLY A 21 9.73 15.95 -6.45
C GLY A 21 10.44 15.65 -7.79
N VAL A 22 11.68 16.08 -7.97
CA VAL A 22 12.43 15.93 -9.23
C VAL A 22 12.61 14.46 -9.65
N ASN A 23 12.71 13.54 -8.69
CA ASN A 23 12.83 12.11 -8.97
C ASN A 23 11.48 11.37 -9.07
N TRP A 24 10.35 12.09 -9.14
CA TRP A 24 9.01 11.49 -9.12
C TRP A 24 8.85 10.36 -10.14
N ALA A 25 9.24 10.57 -11.41
CA ALA A 25 9.06 9.56 -12.46
C ALA A 25 9.77 8.23 -12.13
N ILE A 26 11.02 8.30 -11.65
CA ILE A 26 11.81 7.12 -11.26
C ILE A 26 11.23 6.47 -10.01
N PHE A 27 10.86 7.29 -9.01
CA PHE A 27 10.20 6.82 -7.80
C PHE A 27 8.90 6.07 -8.12
N SER A 28 8.01 6.67 -8.91
CA SER A 28 6.71 6.09 -9.23
C SER A 28 6.85 4.76 -9.96
N GLU A 29 7.77 4.66 -10.93
CA GLU A 29 7.99 3.42 -11.70
C GLU A 29 8.50 2.28 -10.79
N HIS A 30 9.53 2.55 -9.98
CA HIS A 30 10.08 1.53 -9.08
C HIS A 30 9.11 1.16 -7.95
N PHE A 31 8.40 2.14 -7.39
CA PHE A 31 7.42 1.93 -6.35
C PHE A 31 6.25 1.07 -6.86
N GLU A 32 5.70 1.42 -8.03
CA GLU A 32 4.63 0.67 -8.67
C GLU A 32 5.03 -0.80 -8.91
N VAL A 33 6.20 -1.06 -9.50
CA VAL A 33 6.69 -2.42 -9.74
C VAL A 33 6.74 -3.23 -8.46
N ALA A 34 7.27 -2.66 -7.37
CA ALA A 34 7.40 -3.37 -6.11
C ALA A 34 6.06 -3.61 -5.40
N VAL A 35 5.16 -2.64 -5.47
CA VAL A 35 3.81 -2.76 -4.89
C VAL A 35 2.95 -3.74 -5.70
N ARG A 36 3.10 -3.79 -7.03
CA ARG A 36 2.49 -4.80 -7.90
C ARG A 36 2.97 -6.20 -7.55
N ALA A 37 4.27 -6.39 -7.29
CA ALA A 37 4.81 -7.68 -6.84
C ALA A 37 4.21 -8.15 -5.50
N LYS A 38 3.70 -7.22 -4.68
CA LYS A 38 2.99 -7.50 -3.42
C LYS A 38 1.48 -7.60 -3.58
N HIS A 39 0.93 -7.47 -4.79
CA HIS A 39 -0.51 -7.44 -5.08
C HIS A 39 -1.29 -6.29 -4.40
N LEU A 40 -0.59 -5.22 -4.02
CA LEU A 40 -1.18 -4.08 -3.32
C LEU A 40 -1.48 -2.90 -4.25
N TRP A 41 -1.08 -2.96 -5.53
CA TRP A 41 -1.20 -1.82 -6.45
C TRP A 41 -2.64 -1.35 -6.65
N GLY A 42 -3.59 -2.28 -6.57
CA GLY A 42 -5.00 -1.95 -6.70
C GLY A 42 -5.53 -0.99 -5.62
N HIS A 43 -4.86 -0.89 -4.46
CA HIS A 43 -5.17 0.09 -3.42
C HIS A 43 -4.72 1.52 -3.82
N PHE A 44 -3.66 1.64 -4.62
CA PHE A 44 -3.17 2.94 -5.13
C PHE A 44 -3.89 3.38 -6.41
N SER A 45 -4.16 2.44 -7.32
CA SER A 45 -4.87 2.74 -8.57
C SER A 45 -6.39 2.89 -8.38
N GLY A 46 -6.93 2.49 -7.23
CA GLY A 46 -8.35 2.44 -6.96
C GLY A 46 -9.09 1.28 -7.63
N THR A 47 -8.38 0.33 -8.25
CA THR A 47 -9.01 -0.85 -8.87
C THR A 47 -9.49 -1.87 -7.83
N THR A 48 -8.88 -1.89 -6.64
CA THR A 48 -9.33 -2.73 -5.51
C THR A 48 -10.28 -1.93 -4.63
N LEU A 49 -11.56 -1.99 -4.94
CA LEU A 49 -12.60 -1.30 -4.18
C LEU A 49 -12.77 -1.89 -2.78
N LYS A 50 -13.06 -1.02 -1.79
CA LYS A 50 -13.43 -1.44 -0.45
C LYS A 50 -14.69 -2.32 -0.52
N PRO A 51 -14.67 -3.55 0.03
CA PRO A 51 -15.85 -4.39 0.09
C PRO A 51 -16.98 -3.69 0.84
N GLN A 52 -18.17 -3.66 0.25
CA GLN A 52 -19.36 -3.14 0.90
C GLN A 52 -20.29 -4.33 1.19
N PRO A 53 -20.74 -4.52 2.44
CA PRO A 53 -21.70 -5.57 2.75
C PRO A 53 -23.02 -5.35 2.01
N ALA A 54 -23.62 -6.43 1.51
CA ALA A 54 -24.87 -6.35 0.74
C ALA A 54 -26.11 -6.10 1.62
N SER A 55 -26.00 -6.35 2.93
CA SER A 55 -27.07 -6.20 3.92
C SER A 55 -26.59 -5.44 5.16
N THR A 56 -27.53 -4.98 5.99
CA THR A 56 -27.25 -4.28 7.25
C THR A 56 -26.50 -5.13 8.27
N THR A 57 -26.58 -6.45 8.14
CA THR A 57 -25.83 -7.41 8.94
C THR A 57 -24.85 -8.12 8.01
N PRO A 58 -23.55 -7.78 8.05
CA PRO A 58 -22.54 -8.47 7.26
C PRO A 58 -22.49 -9.96 7.61
N THR A 59 -22.34 -10.80 6.61
CA THR A 59 -21.96 -12.20 6.82
C THR A 59 -20.50 -12.30 7.29
N ASP A 60 -20.14 -13.39 7.98
CA ASP A 60 -18.76 -13.61 8.43
C ASP A 60 -17.75 -13.52 7.26
N ASP A 61 -18.11 -14.05 6.09
CA ASP A 61 -17.30 -13.99 4.86
C ASP A 61 -17.11 -12.54 4.34
N GLU A 62 -18.13 -11.69 4.44
CA GLU A 62 -18.02 -10.27 4.06
C GLU A 62 -17.15 -9.51 5.05
N GLN A 63 -17.27 -9.83 6.35
CA GLN A 63 -16.45 -9.23 7.39
C GLN A 63 -14.99 -9.62 7.24
N GLU A 64 -14.68 -10.88 6.92
CA GLU A 64 -13.31 -11.34 6.67
C GLU A 64 -12.70 -10.63 5.45
N LYS A 65 -13.46 -10.50 4.36
CA LYS A 65 -13.01 -9.76 3.16
C LYS A 65 -12.74 -8.30 3.47
N LEU A 66 -13.59 -7.67 4.29
CA LEU A 66 -13.42 -6.29 4.71
C LEU A 66 -12.17 -6.12 5.57
N SER A 67 -12.00 -6.94 6.61
CA SER A 67 -10.80 -6.90 7.47
C SER A 67 -9.52 -7.11 6.66
N LYS A 68 -9.51 -8.09 5.75
CA LYS A 68 -8.36 -8.33 4.86
C LYS A 68 -8.08 -7.15 3.94
N TRP A 69 -9.11 -6.49 3.42
CA TRP A 69 -8.94 -5.29 2.61
C TRP A 69 -8.34 -4.14 3.44
N GLU A 70 -8.79 -3.95 4.68
CA GLU A 70 -8.28 -2.93 5.60
C GLU A 70 -6.82 -3.18 6.01
N ASP A 71 -6.44 -4.44 6.25
CA ASP A 71 -5.06 -4.83 6.54
C ASP A 71 -4.14 -4.55 5.33
N ASN A 72 -4.61 -4.87 4.11
CA ASN A 72 -3.88 -4.58 2.88
C ASN A 72 -3.76 -3.07 2.62
N GLU A 73 -4.81 -2.30 2.91
CA GLU A 73 -4.81 -0.84 2.80
C GLU A 73 -3.78 -0.22 3.77
N ALA A 74 -3.78 -0.66 5.04
CA ALA A 74 -2.80 -0.23 6.03
C ALA A 74 -1.37 -0.59 5.62
N THR A 75 -1.17 -1.79 5.08
CA THR A 75 0.14 -2.23 4.56
C THR A 75 0.59 -1.38 3.37
N ALA A 76 -0.30 -1.11 2.42
CA ALA A 76 -0.01 -0.24 1.28
C ALA A 76 0.43 1.16 1.75
N GLN A 77 -0.33 1.77 2.66
CA GLN A 77 0.00 3.09 3.24
C GLN A 77 1.33 3.08 3.98
N TYR A 78 1.62 2.03 4.75
CA TYR A 78 2.90 1.86 5.44
C TYR A 78 4.09 1.75 4.48
N LEU A 79 3.95 1.01 3.38
CA LEU A 79 5.00 0.90 2.37
C LEU A 79 5.26 2.26 1.69
N LEU A 80 4.21 3.04 1.43
CA LEU A 80 4.36 4.40 0.92
C LEU A 80 5.10 5.30 1.92
N SER A 81 4.72 5.26 3.20
CA SER A 81 5.34 6.12 4.21
C SER A 81 6.83 5.84 4.42
N GLN A 82 7.30 4.60 4.20
CA GLN A 82 8.74 4.27 4.24
C GLN A 82 9.58 5.02 3.18
N LYS A 83 8.96 5.45 2.09
CA LYS A 83 9.65 6.07 0.95
C LYS A 83 9.36 7.55 0.78
N LEU A 84 8.40 8.09 1.54
CA LEU A 84 8.20 9.52 1.65
C LEU A 84 9.20 10.11 2.66
N LEU A 85 9.69 11.32 2.39
CA LEU A 85 10.45 12.08 3.37
C LEU A 85 9.48 12.60 4.45
N ASP A 86 9.96 12.72 5.69
CA ASP A 86 9.15 13.28 6.80
C ASP A 86 8.63 14.68 6.49
N SER A 87 9.37 15.45 5.68
CA SER A 87 8.95 16.76 5.20
C SER A 87 7.69 16.72 4.33
N ALA A 88 7.38 15.60 3.67
CA ALA A 88 6.13 15.43 2.94
C ALA A 88 4.91 15.27 3.87
N PHE A 89 5.13 14.89 5.13
CA PHE A 89 4.10 14.81 6.16
C PHE A 89 3.94 16.09 6.97
N LEU A 90 4.85 17.06 6.81
CA LEU A 90 4.69 18.39 7.39
C LEU A 90 3.60 19.13 6.63
N LYS A 91 2.44 19.28 7.26
CA LYS A 91 1.42 20.23 6.81
C LYS A 91 2.01 21.64 6.95
N ILE A 92 2.24 22.29 5.81
CA ILE A 92 2.51 23.73 5.73
C ILE A 92 1.17 24.47 5.92
#